data_AF-A0A0N5C5X7-F1
#
_entry.id   AF-A0A0N5C5X7-F1
#
_cell.length_a   1.000
_cell.length_b   1.000
_cell.length_c   1.000
_cell.angle_alpha   90.00
_cell.angle_beta   90.00
_cell.angle_gamma   90.00
#
_symmetry.space_group_name_H-M   'P 1'
#
loop_
_entity.id
_entity.type
_entity.pdbx_description
1 polymer ?
#
loop_
_entity_poly.entity_id
_entity_poly.type
_entity_poly.pdbx_seq_one_letter_code
_entity_poly.pdbx_strand_id
1 'polypeptide(L)'
;MDNYECLDNNQGGDLNCPPPPPPDQLLPAGSPNSPNEAPGGPGYFTPSAHKTNQKQAAENDKYTTTNIVQNNNINANLKRNNGTTRNGDQHSKMTKVRDVTENIVHGENDELIESPQLQIQAETINEFYEVKCLIDSVNKPGEDKLKHEIKQKILAQYKTIRSSMNFVFDFMANPTKNRFTNVMMFNEGNCFLKDEPDPEERYYHANKISTEQGIYIMAQAPLNNTVKTFWSLIWEQGVCIIASFCDYANHDDCQPYFDLSLKKKKTIGHFIIQTVESKPSSPAIIFKLKVYNKKTKQGRIVNIINWTGWEVNKVPSMSKLLGVMSLVWKMEHVVEVVDKRDTGPILVHGVSGSRRTSTFVAINIICKQLRDTKKCSIITTAVLIRRYRHNAIRDHLMFAIILMATMHYAASINQVNKKDPSFLKASKSIISFISTNKAAQKATADAIDKK
;
A
#
# COMPACT_ATOMS: atom_id res chain seq x y z
N MET A 1 15.42 -20.33 -31.01
CA MET A 1 14.11 -20.35 -31.71
C MET A 1 13.26 -19.17 -31.26
N ASP A 2 13.27 -18.01 -31.88
CA ASP A 2 14.22 -17.27 -32.71
C ASP A 2 13.42 -16.03 -33.13
N ASN A 3 13.98 -14.85 -32.88
CA ASN A 3 14.01 -13.70 -33.78
C ASN A 3 14.01 -12.38 -33.00
N TYR A 4 15.22 -11.96 -32.64
CA TYR A 4 15.62 -10.57 -32.56
C TYR A 4 16.14 -10.17 -33.94
N GLU A 5 15.60 -9.11 -34.53
CA GLU A 5 16.28 -8.37 -35.59
C GLU A 5 16.60 -6.96 -35.10
N CYS A 6 17.89 -6.67 -35.13
CA CYS A 6 18.53 -5.39 -34.87
C CYS A 6 18.23 -4.39 -35.97
N LEU A 7 18.14 -3.10 -35.62
CA LEU A 7 18.66 -2.02 -36.46
C LEU A 7 19.21 -0.91 -35.55
N ASP A 8 20.52 -0.98 -35.28
CA ASP A 8 21.38 0.18 -35.08
C ASP A 8 21.88 0.62 -36.45
N ASN A 9 21.73 1.90 -36.78
CA ASN A 9 22.52 2.58 -37.81
C ASN A 9 22.46 4.10 -37.53
N ASN A 10 23.61 4.69 -37.18
CA ASN A 10 24.19 5.77 -37.98
C ASN A 10 25.54 6.25 -37.41
N GLN A 11 26.59 6.08 -38.22
CA GLN A 11 27.81 6.87 -38.16
C GLN A 11 27.62 8.17 -38.97
N GLY A 12 28.15 9.27 -38.44
CA GLY A 12 28.91 10.33 -39.15
C GLY A 12 28.25 11.15 -40.26
N GLY A 13 28.12 12.47 -40.04
CA GLY A 13 27.93 13.47 -41.10
C GLY A 13 27.70 14.89 -40.57
N ASP A 14 28.69 15.76 -40.80
CA ASP A 14 28.71 17.19 -40.48
C ASP A 14 27.49 17.98 -40.97
N LEU A 15 26.83 18.70 -40.05
CA LEU A 15 26.05 19.91 -40.37
C LEU A 15 26.21 20.96 -39.27
N ASN A 16 26.67 22.14 -39.70
CA ASN A 16 27.01 23.33 -38.92
C ASN A 16 25.90 23.77 -37.95
N CYS A 17 26.24 23.88 -36.66
CA CYS A 17 25.44 24.61 -35.68
C CYS A 17 25.69 26.13 -35.82
N PRO A 18 24.65 26.98 -35.83
CA PRO A 18 24.83 28.42 -35.76
C PRO A 18 25.29 28.83 -34.35
N PRO A 19 26.16 29.87 -34.22
CA PRO A 19 26.67 30.29 -32.92
C PRO A 19 25.58 30.96 -32.07
N PRO A 20 25.64 30.82 -30.73
CA PRO A 20 24.68 31.42 -29.82
C PRO A 20 24.83 32.96 -29.77
N PRO A 21 23.73 33.70 -29.53
CA PRO A 21 23.76 35.15 -29.42
C PRO A 21 24.53 35.61 -28.16
N PRO A 22 25.18 36.79 -28.19
CA PRO A 22 25.96 37.31 -27.07
C PRO A 22 25.09 37.69 -25.87
N PRO A 23 25.60 37.57 -24.63
CA PRO A 23 24.86 37.87 -23.41
C PRO A 23 24.69 39.39 -23.17
N ASP A 24 23.52 39.76 -22.65
CA ASP A 24 23.19 41.12 -22.24
C ASP A 24 24.11 41.65 -21.12
N GLN A 25 24.58 42.88 -21.30
CA GLN A 25 25.40 43.62 -20.35
C GLN A 25 24.58 44.07 -19.14
N LEU A 26 25.04 43.75 -17.92
CA LEU A 26 24.60 44.36 -16.68
C LEU A 26 25.77 45.11 -16.03
N LEU A 27 25.60 46.43 -15.88
CA LEU A 27 26.43 47.35 -15.08
C LEU A 27 25.75 47.64 -13.73
N PRO A 28 26.47 48.13 -12.70
CA PRO A 28 26.63 47.37 -11.47
C PRO A 28 26.09 48.01 -10.17
N ALA A 29 25.95 47.13 -9.18
CA ALA A 29 26.19 47.25 -7.73
C ALA A 29 25.86 48.56 -6.97
N GLY A 30 24.99 48.40 -5.97
CA GLY A 30 24.95 49.23 -4.76
C GLY A 30 24.52 48.38 -3.55
N SER A 31 25.33 48.38 -2.50
CA SER A 31 25.08 47.86 -1.14
C SER A 31 25.72 48.86 -0.17
N PRO A 32 25.54 48.76 1.15
CA PRO A 32 24.38 48.36 1.96
C PRO A 32 24.03 49.45 3.00
N ASN A 33 22.94 49.30 3.76
CA ASN A 33 22.88 49.75 5.17
C ASN A 33 21.67 49.15 5.89
N SER A 34 21.90 48.73 7.12
CA SER A 34 20.93 48.43 8.20
C SER A 34 21.47 49.16 9.46
N PRO A 35 20.85 49.14 10.66
CA PRO A 35 19.51 48.70 11.09
C PRO A 35 18.79 49.75 11.99
N ASN A 36 17.52 49.54 12.37
CA ASN A 36 17.06 49.59 13.79
C ASN A 36 15.53 49.43 14.00
N GLU A 37 15.23 48.60 15.01
CA GLU A 37 14.26 48.75 16.12
C GLU A 37 12.75 48.92 15.87
N ALA A 38 12.01 47.94 16.40
CA ALA A 38 10.69 48.09 17.05
C ALA A 38 10.94 48.21 18.58
N PRO A 39 9.99 48.67 19.45
CA PRO A 39 8.72 47.95 19.70
C PRO A 39 7.51 48.80 20.19
N GLY A 40 6.32 48.20 20.17
CA GLY A 40 5.15 48.70 20.93
C GLY A 40 3.81 48.09 20.51
N GLY A 41 3.29 47.12 21.28
CA GLY A 41 1.85 46.76 21.29
C GLY A 41 1.11 47.54 22.39
N PRO A 42 -0.03 47.06 22.93
CA PRO A 42 -1.03 46.13 22.41
C PRO A 42 -2.47 46.72 22.47
N GLY A 43 -3.43 46.13 21.74
CA GLY A 43 -4.84 46.49 21.82
C GLY A 43 -5.74 45.27 21.75
N TYR A 44 -6.32 44.91 22.90
CA TYR A 44 -7.43 43.96 23.07
C TYR A 44 -8.69 44.47 22.34
N PHE A 45 -9.51 43.57 21.76
CA PHE A 45 -10.98 43.57 21.85
C PHE A 45 -11.58 42.38 21.08
N THR A 46 -12.27 41.50 21.81
CA THR A 46 -13.44 40.69 21.41
C THR A 46 -14.40 40.72 22.61
N PRO A 47 -15.66 40.23 22.57
CA PRO A 47 -16.40 39.57 21.49
C PRO A 47 -17.82 40.14 21.27
N SER A 48 -18.51 39.71 20.21
CA SER A 48 -19.97 39.69 20.23
C SER A 48 -20.53 38.51 19.45
N ALA A 49 -21.49 37.85 20.09
CA ALA A 49 -22.22 36.69 19.63
C ALA A 49 -23.56 37.13 19.02
N HIS A 50 -24.00 36.45 17.97
CA HIS A 50 -25.43 36.33 17.67
C HIS A 50 -25.74 34.92 17.13
N LYS A 51 -26.56 34.21 17.91
CA LYS A 51 -27.54 33.19 17.47
C LYS A 51 -28.55 33.90 16.54
N THR A 52 -29.21 33.29 15.56
CA THR A 52 -30.30 32.30 15.64
C THR A 52 -30.68 31.95 14.19
N ASN A 53 -30.84 30.69 13.77
CA ASN A 53 -32.09 29.93 13.51
C ASN A 53 -31.71 28.95 12.37
N GLN A 54 -32.07 27.66 12.29
CA GLN A 54 -33.39 27.05 12.41
C GLN A 54 -33.24 25.52 12.60
N LYS A 55 -34.15 24.92 13.37
CA LYS A 55 -34.55 23.48 13.34
C LYS A 55 -35.01 23.12 11.90
N GLN A 56 -35.04 21.87 11.41
CA GLN A 56 -35.63 20.67 11.98
C GLN A 56 -35.36 19.49 11.02
N ALA A 57 -35.18 18.29 11.56
CA ALA A 57 -35.16 17.02 10.83
C ALA A 57 -36.59 16.45 10.69
N ALA A 58 -36.91 15.83 9.55
CA ALA A 58 -37.65 14.56 9.40
C ALA A 58 -38.08 14.34 7.92
N GLU A 59 -38.20 13.06 7.55
CA GLU A 59 -38.97 12.51 6.42
C GLU A 59 -38.43 12.65 4.97
N ASN A 60 -37.89 11.56 4.41
CA ASN A 60 -38.70 10.65 3.57
C ASN A 60 -37.85 9.51 2.98
N ASP A 61 -38.03 8.31 3.55
CA ASP A 61 -38.04 7.06 2.81
C ASP A 61 -39.31 7.04 1.94
N LYS A 62 -39.14 6.88 0.62
CA LYS A 62 -40.09 6.30 -0.34
C LYS A 62 -39.57 6.60 -1.75
N TYR A 63 -39.12 5.58 -2.47
CA TYR A 63 -39.60 5.30 -3.82
C TYR A 63 -39.18 3.88 -4.22
N THR A 64 -40.17 3.01 -4.10
CA THR A 64 -40.24 1.64 -4.59
C THR A 64 -40.51 1.67 -6.11
N THR A 65 -39.79 0.81 -6.84
CA THR A 65 -40.22 -0.01 -7.99
C THR A 65 -41.23 0.54 -9.01
N THR A 66 -40.78 0.73 -10.26
CA THR A 66 -41.55 0.47 -11.50
C THR A 66 -40.56 0.50 -12.68
N ASN A 67 -40.26 -0.60 -13.38
CA ASN A 67 -40.91 -1.20 -14.55
C ASN A 67 -40.04 -2.43 -14.91
N ILE A 68 -40.49 -3.58 -15.43
CA ILE A 68 -41.31 -3.83 -16.62
C ILE A 68 -42.03 -5.18 -16.47
N VAL A 69 -43.31 -5.16 -16.85
CA VAL A 69 -44.27 -6.26 -16.95
C VAL A 69 -44.14 -6.97 -18.31
N GLN A 70 -44.34 -8.29 -18.28
CA GLN A 70 -44.81 -9.21 -19.34
C GLN A 70 -44.32 -9.02 -20.78
N ASN A 71 -43.75 -10.10 -21.35
CA ASN A 71 -44.48 -10.72 -22.46
C ASN A 71 -44.30 -12.23 -22.55
N ASN A 72 -45.39 -12.85 -22.99
CA ASN A 72 -45.74 -14.25 -22.94
C ASN A 72 -45.43 -14.95 -24.28
N ASN A 73 -44.91 -16.18 -24.19
CA ASN A 73 -45.45 -17.40 -24.82
C ASN A 73 -45.39 -17.61 -26.35
N ILE A 74 -45.03 -18.86 -26.75
CA ILE A 74 -45.62 -19.72 -27.83
C ILE A 74 -44.62 -20.45 -28.76
N ASN A 75 -44.85 -21.79 -28.85
CA ASN A 75 -44.47 -22.83 -29.83
C ASN A 75 -43.03 -23.37 -29.84
N ALA A 76 -42.75 -24.65 -29.56
CA ALA A 76 -43.30 -25.94 -30.01
C ALA A 76 -42.99 -26.30 -31.48
N ASN A 77 -42.26 -27.40 -31.62
CA ASN A 77 -42.07 -28.29 -32.79
C ASN A 77 -41.19 -27.81 -33.95
N LEU A 78 -40.06 -28.50 -34.14
CA LEU A 78 -39.78 -29.17 -35.40
C LEU A 78 -38.99 -30.47 -35.21
N LYS A 79 -39.56 -31.50 -35.82
CA LYS A 79 -39.16 -32.91 -35.84
C LYS A 79 -37.95 -33.12 -36.75
N ARG A 80 -37.20 -34.20 -36.42
CA ARG A 80 -36.61 -35.23 -37.30
C ARG A 80 -35.65 -34.76 -38.41
N ASN A 81 -34.44 -35.32 -38.36
CA ASN A 81 -33.99 -36.13 -39.49
C ASN A 81 -33.22 -37.36 -39.01
N ASN A 82 -33.60 -38.51 -39.58
CA ASN A 82 -33.06 -39.85 -39.37
C ASN A 82 -31.85 -40.10 -40.28
N GLY A 83 -30.98 -41.03 -39.87
CA GLY A 83 -29.97 -41.64 -40.74
C GLY A 83 -29.06 -42.66 -40.05
N THR A 84 -29.61 -43.85 -39.73
CA THR A 84 -29.03 -45.21 -39.83
C THR A 84 -27.49 -45.37 -39.88
N THR A 85 -26.79 -46.08 -39.00
CA THR A 85 -26.73 -47.56 -38.71
C THR A 85 -25.56 -47.72 -37.69
N ARG A 86 -25.36 -48.74 -36.83
CA ARG A 86 -25.66 -50.18 -36.82
C ARG A 86 -25.38 -50.75 -35.40
N ASN A 87 -26.15 -51.79 -35.07
CA ASN A 87 -26.27 -52.68 -33.90
C ASN A 87 -25.05 -53.07 -33.02
N GLY A 88 -25.38 -53.36 -31.75
CA GLY A 88 -24.64 -54.24 -30.85
C GLY A 88 -25.30 -54.33 -29.45
N ASP A 89 -26.15 -55.34 -29.25
CA ASP A 89 -26.95 -55.66 -28.05
C ASP A 89 -26.13 -55.94 -26.78
N GLN A 90 -26.68 -55.62 -25.59
CA GLN A 90 -27.25 -56.64 -24.66
C GLN A 90 -27.77 -56.07 -23.32
N HIS A 91 -29.04 -56.45 -23.06
CA HIS A 91 -29.74 -56.78 -21.81
C HIS A 91 -29.91 -55.81 -20.61
N SER A 92 -31.20 -55.54 -20.39
CA SER A 92 -31.90 -55.01 -19.21
C SER A 92 -31.78 -55.85 -17.93
N LYS A 93 -31.79 -55.20 -16.76
CA LYS A 93 -32.71 -55.50 -15.64
C LYS A 93 -32.74 -54.39 -14.58
N MET A 94 -33.94 -53.82 -14.38
CA MET A 94 -34.34 -53.02 -13.21
C MET A 94 -34.18 -53.83 -11.92
N THR A 95 -33.59 -53.27 -10.85
CA THR A 95 -33.93 -53.66 -9.48
C THR A 95 -33.71 -52.51 -8.48
N LYS A 96 -34.84 -52.08 -7.91
CA LYS A 96 -35.13 -51.44 -6.61
C LYS A 96 -34.00 -50.82 -5.80
N VAL A 97 -34.23 -49.53 -5.50
CA VAL A 97 -33.85 -48.78 -4.30
C VAL A 97 -33.87 -49.69 -3.06
N ARG A 98 -32.74 -49.77 -2.37
CA ARG A 98 -32.63 -50.24 -1.00
C ARG A 98 -31.84 -49.21 -0.21
N ASP A 99 -32.46 -48.77 0.88
CA ASP A 99 -31.88 -47.96 1.94
C ASP A 99 -30.49 -48.45 2.34
N VAL A 100 -29.53 -47.53 2.34
CA VAL A 100 -28.24 -47.70 2.99
C VAL A 100 -28.17 -46.66 4.10
N THR A 101 -28.97 -46.86 5.14
CA THR A 101 -28.72 -46.32 6.48
C THR A 101 -28.27 -47.47 7.35
N GLU A 102 -27.01 -47.86 7.21
CA GLU A 102 -26.26 -48.62 8.21
C GLU A 102 -24.84 -48.79 7.69
N ASN A 103 -23.93 -47.98 8.23
CA ASN A 103 -22.51 -48.26 8.44
C ASN A 103 -21.83 -46.98 8.95
N ILE A 104 -22.16 -46.57 10.18
CA ILE A 104 -21.24 -45.76 10.98
C ILE A 104 -20.25 -46.76 11.59
N VAL A 105 -19.20 -47.06 10.83
CA VAL A 105 -18.01 -47.72 11.37
C VAL A 105 -17.19 -46.62 12.03
N HIS A 106 -17.16 -46.61 13.36
CA HIS A 106 -16.12 -45.92 14.11
C HIS A 106 -14.80 -46.63 13.83
N GLY A 107 -14.05 -46.11 12.86
CA GLY A 107 -12.68 -46.53 12.58
C GLY A 107 -11.72 -45.84 13.53
N GLU A 108 -11.21 -46.58 14.51
CA GLU A 108 -9.96 -46.25 15.19
C GLU A 108 -8.84 -46.27 14.15
N ASN A 109 -8.49 -45.09 13.61
CA ASN A 109 -7.23 -44.67 12.99
C ASN A 109 -7.52 -43.49 12.04
N ASP A 110 -7.90 -42.33 12.60
CA ASP A 110 -7.84 -41.07 11.86
C ASP A 110 -6.36 -40.65 11.74
N GLU A 111 -5.62 -41.28 10.84
CA GLU A 111 -4.42 -40.64 10.29
C GLU A 111 -4.87 -39.32 9.66
N LEU A 112 -4.37 -38.22 10.20
CA LEU A 112 -4.66 -36.86 9.74
C LEU A 112 -4.30 -36.75 8.25
N ILE A 113 -5.29 -36.93 7.37
CA ILE A 113 -5.08 -36.83 5.92
C ILE A 113 -4.83 -35.35 5.64
N GLU A 114 -3.59 -34.98 5.35
CA GLU A 114 -3.26 -33.63 4.91
C GLU A 114 -3.89 -33.36 3.53
N SER A 115 -4.52 -32.19 3.37
CA SER A 115 -4.94 -31.65 2.09
C SER A 115 -3.74 -31.66 1.13
N PRO A 116 -3.84 -32.37 0.00
CA PRO A 116 -2.75 -32.46 -0.97
C PRO A 116 -2.32 -31.09 -1.52
N GLN A 117 -3.18 -30.08 -1.44
CA GLN A 117 -2.96 -28.77 -2.02
C GLN A 117 -2.20 -27.81 -1.10
N LEU A 118 -2.25 -27.98 0.24
CA LEU A 118 -1.74 -26.98 1.19
C LEU A 118 -1.11 -27.53 2.49
N GLN A 119 -0.96 -28.86 2.67
CA GLN A 119 -0.44 -29.46 3.92
C GLN A 119 -1.19 -28.97 5.18
N ILE A 120 -2.48 -28.68 5.01
CA ILE A 120 -3.42 -28.40 6.10
C ILE A 120 -4.26 -29.65 6.30
N GLN A 121 -4.69 -29.95 7.52
CA GLN A 121 -5.59 -31.09 7.77
C GLN A 121 -6.81 -31.01 6.82
N ALA A 122 -7.05 -32.06 6.04
CA ALA A 122 -8.21 -32.15 5.18
C ALA A 122 -9.46 -32.31 6.03
N GLU A 123 -10.54 -31.61 5.67
CA GLU A 123 -11.85 -31.88 6.24
C GLU A 123 -12.41 -33.18 5.63
N THR A 124 -12.90 -34.09 6.46
CA THR A 124 -13.70 -35.23 6.00
C THR A 124 -15.01 -34.73 5.39
N ILE A 125 -15.70 -35.56 4.61
CA ILE A 125 -16.98 -35.16 4.02
C ILE A 125 -18.05 -34.85 5.09
N ASN A 126 -17.99 -35.53 6.24
CA ASN A 126 -18.89 -35.29 7.36
C ASN A 126 -18.53 -33.98 8.07
N GLU A 127 -17.24 -33.72 8.30
CA GLU A 127 -16.77 -32.41 8.81
C GLU A 127 -17.13 -31.28 7.85
N PHE A 128 -17.05 -31.49 6.53
CA PHE A 128 -17.52 -30.54 5.54
C PHE A 128 -19.01 -30.23 5.72
N TYR A 129 -19.85 -31.25 5.91
CA TYR A 129 -21.28 -31.06 6.15
C TYR A 129 -21.58 -30.38 7.50
N GLU A 130 -20.82 -30.67 8.55
CA GLU A 130 -20.99 -30.08 9.89
C GLU A 130 -20.45 -28.64 9.98
N VAL A 131 -19.23 -28.40 9.50
CA VAL A 131 -18.55 -27.09 9.47
C VAL A 131 -19.27 -26.11 8.55
N LYS A 132 -19.84 -26.61 7.44
CA LYS A 132 -20.66 -25.80 6.53
C LYS A 132 -22.15 -25.81 6.90
N CYS A 133 -22.55 -26.58 7.91
CA CYS A 133 -23.93 -26.73 8.37
C CYS A 133 -24.89 -27.02 7.20
N LEU A 134 -24.50 -27.93 6.30
CA LEU A 134 -25.20 -28.23 5.05
C LEU A 134 -26.19 -29.40 5.16
N ILE A 135 -26.26 -30.08 6.31
CA ILE A 135 -27.22 -31.16 6.57
C ILE A 135 -28.03 -30.83 7.83
N ASP A 136 -29.36 -30.89 7.68
CA ASP A 136 -30.34 -30.70 8.74
C ASP A 136 -30.23 -31.80 9.80
N SER A 137 -29.96 -31.44 11.06
CA SER A 137 -30.38 -32.28 12.17
C SER A 137 -31.84 -31.95 12.50
N VAL A 138 -32.74 -32.56 11.73
CA VAL A 138 -34.14 -32.87 12.08
C VAL A 138 -34.99 -31.70 12.65
N ASN A 139 -35.80 -31.11 11.77
CA ASN A 139 -37.13 -30.54 12.02
C ASN A 139 -37.41 -30.04 13.46
N LYS A 140 -37.05 -28.78 13.75
CA LYS A 140 -37.65 -28.02 14.86
C LYS A 140 -38.03 -26.60 14.41
N PRO A 141 -39.08 -25.99 15.00
CA PRO A 141 -39.56 -24.66 14.61
C PRO A 141 -38.48 -23.61 14.91
N GLY A 142 -37.94 -23.00 13.87
CA GLY A 142 -36.77 -22.09 13.93
C GLY A 142 -35.94 -22.01 12.63
N GLU A 143 -36.36 -22.71 11.57
CA GLU A 143 -35.65 -22.89 10.28
C GLU A 143 -35.07 -21.61 9.65
N ASP A 144 -35.77 -20.48 9.73
CA ASP A 144 -35.32 -19.26 9.03
C ASP A 144 -34.03 -18.68 9.63
N LYS A 145 -33.86 -18.79 10.95
CA LYS A 145 -32.67 -18.28 11.64
C LYS A 145 -31.44 -19.14 11.34
N LEU A 146 -31.61 -20.47 11.35
CA LEU A 146 -30.53 -21.41 11.04
C LEU A 146 -30.10 -21.34 9.56
N LYS A 147 -31.05 -21.29 8.61
CA LYS A 147 -30.76 -21.11 7.18
C LYS A 147 -30.07 -19.78 6.90
N HIS A 148 -30.45 -18.71 7.61
CA HIS A 148 -29.78 -17.42 7.52
C HIS A 148 -28.32 -17.49 8.02
N GLU A 149 -28.07 -18.14 9.17
CA GLU A 149 -26.72 -18.29 9.73
C GLU A 149 -25.79 -19.09 8.79
N ILE A 150 -26.29 -20.16 8.17
CA ILE A 150 -25.55 -20.96 7.18
C ILE A 150 -25.15 -20.10 5.97
N LYS A 151 -26.13 -19.38 5.41
CA LYS A 151 -25.90 -18.49 4.27
C LYS A 151 -24.85 -17.42 4.59
N GLN A 152 -24.86 -16.88 5.81
CA GLN A 152 -23.86 -15.91 6.25
C GLN A 152 -22.46 -16.53 6.38
N LYS A 153 -22.34 -17.75 6.92
CA LYS A 153 -21.05 -18.48 7.01
C LYS A 153 -20.45 -18.76 5.63
N ILE A 154 -21.25 -19.27 4.68
CA ILE A 154 -20.82 -19.51 3.30
C ILE A 154 -20.39 -18.19 2.64
N LEU A 155 -21.21 -17.14 2.80
CA LEU A 155 -20.89 -15.82 2.27
C LEU A 155 -19.61 -15.24 2.88
N ALA A 156 -19.36 -15.47 4.18
CA ALA A 156 -18.12 -15.06 4.85
C ALA A 156 -16.90 -15.78 4.27
N GLN A 157 -16.97 -17.09 4.04
CA GLN A 157 -15.88 -17.86 3.41
C GLN A 157 -15.63 -17.40 1.96
N TYR A 158 -16.68 -17.19 1.17
CA TYR A 158 -16.55 -16.62 -0.16
C TYR A 158 -15.91 -15.22 -0.13
N LYS A 159 -16.32 -14.37 0.82
CA LYS A 159 -15.70 -13.06 1.05
C LYS A 159 -14.21 -13.20 1.39
N THR A 160 -13.82 -14.20 2.18
CA THR A 160 -12.40 -14.48 2.47
C THR A 160 -11.61 -14.79 1.20
N ILE A 161 -12.11 -15.67 0.33
CA ILE A 161 -11.47 -16.01 -0.96
C ILE A 161 -11.41 -14.78 -1.88
N ARG A 162 -12.50 -14.02 -1.98
CA ARG A 162 -12.52 -12.79 -2.78
C ARG A 162 -11.51 -11.77 -2.25
N SER A 163 -11.34 -11.70 -0.93
CA SER A 163 -10.37 -10.81 -0.29
C SER A 163 -8.90 -11.24 -0.50
N SER A 164 -8.63 -12.50 -0.86
CA SER A 164 -7.27 -12.98 -1.15
C SER A 164 -6.82 -12.70 -2.59
N MET A 165 -7.71 -12.22 -3.47
CA MET A 165 -7.34 -11.79 -4.82
C MET A 165 -6.78 -10.36 -4.81
N ASN A 166 -5.56 -10.19 -5.29
CA ASN A 166 -4.95 -8.88 -5.51
C ASN A 166 -5.30 -8.37 -6.92
N PHE A 167 -6.44 -7.70 -7.06
CA PHE A 167 -6.82 -7.05 -8.32
C PHE A 167 -5.94 -5.84 -8.62
N VAL A 168 -5.84 -5.46 -9.91
CA VAL A 168 -5.04 -4.33 -10.41
C VAL A 168 -5.80 -3.47 -11.44
N PHE A 169 -7.13 -3.47 -11.38
CA PHE A 169 -7.98 -2.77 -12.38
C PHE A 169 -7.65 -1.29 -12.48
N ASP A 170 -7.45 -0.65 -11.33
CA ASP A 170 -7.16 0.79 -11.24
C ASP A 170 -5.80 1.13 -11.85
N PHE A 171 -4.82 0.25 -11.63
CA PHE A 171 -3.49 0.36 -12.24
C PHE A 171 -3.56 0.27 -13.76
N MET A 172 -4.32 -0.70 -14.29
CA MET A 172 -4.48 -0.90 -15.74
C MET A 172 -5.24 0.25 -16.40
N ALA A 173 -6.21 0.85 -15.70
CA ALA A 173 -6.98 1.98 -16.21
C ALA A 173 -6.19 3.30 -16.27
N ASN A 174 -5.04 3.40 -15.58
CA ASN A 174 -4.29 4.66 -15.43
C ASN A 174 -2.80 4.54 -15.84
N PRO A 175 -2.47 4.05 -17.06
CA PRO A 175 -1.11 3.69 -17.44
C PRO A 175 -0.12 4.86 -17.37
N THR A 176 -0.56 6.09 -17.68
CA THR A 176 0.29 7.30 -17.70
C THR A 176 0.59 7.88 -16.32
N LYS A 177 -0.12 7.42 -15.27
CA LYS A 177 0.05 7.87 -13.88
C LYS A 177 0.94 6.93 -13.07
N ASN A 178 1.43 5.86 -13.69
CA ASN A 178 2.29 4.87 -13.08
C ASN A 178 3.75 5.12 -13.46
N ARG A 179 4.62 5.25 -12.47
CA ARG A 179 6.06 5.45 -12.73
C ARG A 179 6.70 4.24 -13.41
N PHE A 180 6.25 3.04 -13.05
CA PHE A 180 6.77 1.79 -13.59
C PHE A 180 5.62 0.87 -13.99
N THR A 181 5.69 0.34 -15.21
CA THR A 181 4.72 -0.63 -15.74
C THR A 181 4.80 -1.98 -15.04
N ASN A 182 5.96 -2.32 -14.46
CA ASN A 182 6.20 -3.58 -13.73
C ASN A 182 6.02 -3.45 -12.20
N VAL A 183 5.53 -2.30 -11.71
CA VAL A 183 5.19 -2.10 -10.31
C VAL A 183 3.70 -1.84 -10.23
N MET A 184 2.90 -2.90 -10.11
CA MET A 184 1.45 -2.81 -10.08
C MET A 184 0.95 -2.12 -8.80
N MET A 185 -0.17 -1.41 -8.89
CA MET A 185 -0.92 -0.96 -7.73
C MET A 185 -2.07 -1.94 -7.52
N PHE A 186 -2.12 -2.57 -6.34
CA PHE A 186 -3.25 -3.41 -5.98
C PHE A 186 -4.47 -2.54 -5.67
N ASN A 187 -5.67 -3.05 -5.98
CA ASN A 187 -6.94 -2.43 -5.56
C ASN A 187 -7.07 -2.46 -4.02
N GLU A 188 -6.54 -3.49 -3.37
CA GLU A 188 -6.56 -3.61 -1.92
C GLU A 188 -5.83 -2.43 -1.27
N GLY A 189 -6.55 -1.72 -0.41
CA GLY A 189 -6.08 -0.50 0.24
C GLY A 189 -5.77 0.64 -0.73
N ASN A 190 -6.31 0.69 -1.94
CA ASN A 190 -6.11 1.84 -2.83
C ASN A 190 -6.52 3.17 -2.14
N CYS A 191 -5.82 4.25 -2.48
CA CYS A 191 -6.09 5.58 -1.93
C CYS A 191 -6.79 6.49 -2.94
N PHE A 192 -7.95 6.08 -3.45
CA PHE A 192 -8.71 6.93 -4.38
C PHE A 192 -9.17 8.22 -3.70
N LEU A 193 -9.03 9.33 -4.42
CA LEU A 193 -9.55 10.62 -3.99
C LEU A 193 -11.06 10.63 -4.13
N LYS A 194 -11.77 10.78 -3.02
CA LYS A 194 -13.23 10.83 -2.96
C LYS A 194 -13.75 12.20 -3.35
N ASP A 195 -12.99 13.26 -3.03
CA ASP A 195 -13.43 14.65 -3.20
C ASP A 195 -13.09 15.21 -4.59
N GLU A 196 -12.42 14.43 -5.45
CA GLU A 196 -12.08 14.85 -6.81
C GLU A 196 -13.24 14.53 -7.77
N PRO A 197 -13.85 15.56 -8.40
CA PRO A 197 -14.96 15.34 -9.33
C PRO A 197 -14.54 14.61 -10.60
N ASP A 198 -13.33 14.85 -11.10
CA ASP A 198 -12.81 14.19 -12.29
C ASP A 198 -12.35 12.75 -11.96
N PRO A 199 -13.02 11.70 -12.48
CA PRO A 199 -12.66 10.32 -12.20
C PRO A 199 -11.22 9.96 -12.59
N GLU A 200 -10.69 10.58 -13.65
CA GLU A 200 -9.31 10.33 -14.09
C GLU A 200 -8.33 10.83 -13.02
N GLU A 201 -8.63 11.95 -12.37
CA GLU A 201 -7.80 12.57 -11.34
C GLU A 201 -7.89 11.91 -9.97
N ARG A 202 -8.80 10.93 -9.78
CA ARG A 202 -8.93 10.22 -8.50
C ARG A 202 -7.81 9.23 -8.22
N TYR A 203 -7.12 8.78 -9.27
CA TYR A 203 -6.10 7.76 -9.16
C TYR A 203 -4.73 8.34 -8.78
N TYR A 204 -4.16 7.81 -7.70
CA TYR A 204 -2.74 7.93 -7.41
C TYR A 204 -2.18 6.57 -6.99
N HIS A 205 -0.96 6.24 -7.45
CA HIS A 205 -0.31 4.97 -7.17
C HIS A 205 0.16 4.88 -5.70
N ALA A 206 -0.78 4.57 -4.81
CA ALA A 206 -0.57 4.44 -3.38
C ALA A 206 -1.56 3.45 -2.75
N ASN A 207 -1.06 2.71 -1.76
CA ASN A 207 -1.86 1.78 -0.96
C ASN A 207 -1.79 2.16 0.53
N LYS A 208 -2.94 2.28 1.18
CA LYS A 208 -3.11 2.48 2.61
C LYS A 208 -3.27 1.15 3.33
N ILE A 209 -2.58 1.02 4.45
CA ILE A 209 -2.69 -0.09 5.39
C ILE A 209 -3.01 0.49 6.78
N SER A 210 -3.95 -0.14 7.48
CA SER A 210 -4.33 0.21 8.85
C SER A 210 -3.99 -0.97 9.76
N THR A 211 -3.19 -0.72 10.80
CA THR A 211 -2.87 -1.70 11.83
C THR A 211 -3.02 -1.07 13.21
N GLU A 212 -2.97 -1.88 14.26
CA GLU A 212 -2.94 -1.38 15.65
C GLU A 212 -1.72 -0.50 15.93
N GLN A 213 -0.64 -0.65 15.15
CA GLN A 213 0.58 0.15 15.29
C GLN A 213 0.54 1.45 14.48
N GLY A 214 -0.53 1.71 13.74
CA GLY A 214 -0.76 2.95 13.01
C GLY A 214 -1.27 2.73 11.59
N ILE A 215 -1.52 3.86 10.93
CA ILE A 215 -2.02 3.89 9.56
C ILE A 215 -0.89 4.41 8.66
N TYR A 216 -0.64 3.72 7.55
CA TYR A 216 0.44 4.07 6.63
C TYR A 216 -0.08 4.14 5.20
N ILE A 217 0.41 5.11 4.43
CA ILE A 217 0.21 5.18 2.97
C ILE A 217 1.55 4.92 2.30
N MET A 218 1.67 3.81 1.57
CA MET A 218 2.84 3.48 0.75
C MET A 218 2.63 3.99 -0.66
N ALA A 219 3.41 4.98 -1.08
CA ALA A 219 3.21 5.71 -2.33
C ALA A 219 4.45 5.67 -3.23
N GLN A 220 4.24 5.68 -4.56
CA GLN A 220 5.31 6.01 -5.50
C GLN A 220 5.69 7.50 -5.38
N ALA A 221 6.90 7.86 -5.81
CA ALA A 221 7.31 9.24 -5.92
C ALA A 221 6.55 9.95 -7.06
N PRO A 222 6.10 11.20 -6.87
CA PRO A 222 5.27 11.89 -7.84
C PRO A 222 5.97 12.09 -9.19
N LEU A 223 5.16 12.07 -10.25
CA LEU A 223 5.49 12.42 -11.63
C LEU A 223 5.01 13.85 -11.93
N ASN A 224 5.39 14.38 -13.09
CA ASN A 224 4.99 15.73 -13.51
C ASN A 224 3.47 15.87 -13.59
N ASN A 225 2.81 14.87 -14.17
CA ASN A 225 1.36 14.80 -14.33
C ASN A 225 0.62 14.34 -13.06
N THR A 226 1.31 13.86 -12.01
CA THR A 226 0.65 13.37 -10.79
C THR A 226 0.95 14.19 -9.54
N VAL A 227 1.78 15.24 -9.62
CA VAL A 227 2.18 16.05 -8.46
C VAL A 227 0.98 16.75 -7.79
N LYS A 228 0.01 17.19 -8.58
CA LYS A 228 -1.27 17.76 -8.09
C LYS A 228 -2.08 16.70 -7.34
N THR A 229 -2.21 15.52 -7.91
CA THR A 229 -2.94 14.40 -7.31
C THR A 229 -2.28 13.93 -6.02
N PHE A 230 -0.94 13.92 -5.96
CA PHE A 230 -0.18 13.62 -4.74
C PHE A 230 -0.52 14.57 -3.59
N TRP A 231 -0.63 15.87 -3.86
CA TRP A 231 -1.05 16.83 -2.84
C TRP A 231 -2.52 16.70 -2.44
N SER A 232 -3.38 16.36 -3.40
CA SER A 232 -4.79 16.09 -3.13
C SER A 232 -4.93 14.88 -2.21
N LEU A 233 -4.12 13.83 -2.42
CA LEU A 233 -4.00 12.67 -1.54
C LEU A 233 -3.54 13.04 -0.14
N ILE A 234 -2.44 13.80 -0.01
CA ILE A 234 -1.94 14.29 1.29
C ILE A 234 -3.04 15.06 2.03
N TRP A 235 -3.75 15.93 1.32
CA TRP A 235 -4.77 16.77 1.91
C TRP A 235 -5.99 15.96 2.37
N GLU A 236 -6.60 15.19 1.46
CA GLU A 236 -7.82 14.41 1.72
C GLU A 236 -7.60 13.36 2.82
N GLN A 237 -6.45 12.67 2.80
CA GLN A 237 -6.15 11.64 3.80
C GLN A 237 -5.69 12.19 5.16
N GLY A 238 -5.65 13.51 5.35
CA GLY A 238 -5.25 14.09 6.64
C GLY A 238 -3.76 13.95 6.96
N VAL A 239 -2.90 13.68 5.97
CA VAL A 239 -1.46 13.43 6.20
C VAL A 239 -0.78 14.66 6.79
N CYS A 240 -0.13 14.46 7.94
CA CYS A 240 0.71 15.46 8.60
C CYS A 240 2.20 15.10 8.59
N ILE A 241 2.54 13.83 8.33
CA ILE A 241 3.92 13.31 8.38
C ILE A 241 4.22 12.54 7.10
N ILE A 242 5.35 12.87 6.46
CA ILE A 242 5.86 12.20 5.27
C ILE A 242 7.26 11.66 5.56
N ALA A 243 7.47 10.35 5.43
CA ALA A 243 8.80 9.75 5.39
C ALA A 243 9.21 9.51 3.94
N SER A 244 10.29 10.15 3.49
CA SER A 244 10.75 10.12 2.10
C SER A 244 12.15 9.52 1.99
N PHE A 245 12.32 8.61 1.04
CA PHE A 245 13.60 8.00 0.67
C PHE A 245 14.05 8.38 -0.75
N CYS A 246 13.53 9.48 -1.30
CA CYS A 246 13.95 10.01 -2.59
C CYS A 246 15.03 11.08 -2.44
N ASP A 247 15.92 11.14 -3.42
CA ASP A 247 16.73 12.31 -3.65
C ASP A 247 15.91 13.33 -4.45
N TYR A 248 15.69 14.52 -3.88
CA TYR A 248 14.92 15.57 -4.54
C TYR A 248 15.72 16.33 -5.61
N ALA A 249 17.05 16.15 -5.67
CA ALA A 249 17.84 16.68 -6.78
C ALA A 249 17.63 15.86 -8.06
N ASN A 250 17.24 14.59 -7.95
CA ASN A 250 16.95 13.73 -9.09
C ASN A 250 15.45 13.83 -9.47
N HIS A 251 15.14 14.71 -10.40
CA HIS A 251 13.75 14.93 -10.85
C HIS A 251 13.19 13.73 -11.62
N ASP A 252 14.06 12.93 -12.25
CA ASP A 252 13.64 11.69 -12.91
C ASP A 252 13.11 10.70 -11.88
N ASP A 253 13.71 10.63 -10.69
CA ASP A 253 13.26 9.77 -9.59
C ASP A 253 12.06 10.34 -8.83
N CYS A 254 12.02 11.65 -8.62
CA CYS A 254 10.99 12.30 -7.83
C CYS A 254 10.76 13.74 -8.28
N GLN A 255 9.58 14.02 -8.83
CA GLN A 255 9.26 15.39 -9.19
C GLN A 255 9.09 16.27 -7.95
N PRO A 256 9.67 17.49 -7.93
CA PRO A 256 9.58 18.37 -6.77
C PRO A 256 8.14 18.74 -6.45
N TYR A 257 7.63 18.23 -5.33
CA TYR A 257 6.29 18.54 -4.83
C TYR A 257 6.30 19.67 -3.78
N PHE A 258 7.45 20.24 -3.46
CA PHE A 258 7.60 21.45 -2.65
C PHE A 258 8.91 22.15 -3.04
N ASP A 259 9.17 23.34 -2.50
CA ASP A 259 10.45 24.05 -2.70
C ASP A 259 11.39 23.76 -1.54
N LEU A 260 12.63 23.34 -1.80
CA LEU A 260 13.61 23.08 -0.74
C LEU A 260 14.08 24.38 -0.07
N SER A 261 13.95 25.52 -0.74
CA SER A 261 14.37 26.83 -0.26
C SER A 261 13.42 27.35 0.81
N LEU A 262 13.98 27.91 1.88
CA LEU A 262 13.20 28.55 2.93
C LEU A 262 12.38 29.73 2.38
N LYS A 263 11.16 29.88 2.92
CA LYS A 263 10.20 30.97 2.68
C LYS A 263 9.66 31.10 1.25
N LYS A 264 10.16 30.34 0.27
CA LYS A 264 9.58 30.31 -1.08
C LYS A 264 8.24 29.58 -1.07
N LYS A 265 7.28 30.10 -1.84
CA LYS A 265 5.96 29.51 -2.03
C LYS A 265 5.93 28.79 -3.37
N LYS A 266 5.54 27.53 -3.38
CA LYS A 266 5.22 26.76 -4.59
C LYS A 266 3.71 26.58 -4.67
N THR A 267 3.12 26.90 -5.81
CA THR A 267 1.70 26.65 -6.07
C THR A 267 1.56 25.36 -6.87
N ILE A 268 0.81 24.39 -6.35
CA ILE A 268 0.51 23.13 -7.05
C ILE A 268 -1.00 22.94 -7.00
N GLY A 269 -1.65 23.02 -8.15
CA GLY A 269 -3.11 23.06 -8.23
C GLY A 269 -3.68 24.18 -7.35
N HIS A 270 -4.54 23.81 -6.40
CA HIS A 270 -5.16 24.75 -5.46
C HIS A 270 -4.41 24.85 -4.12
N PHE A 271 -3.24 24.23 -3.99
CA PHE A 271 -2.40 24.29 -2.80
C PHE A 271 -1.31 25.35 -2.94
N ILE A 272 -1.16 26.19 -1.92
CA ILE A 272 0.02 27.05 -1.74
C ILE A 272 0.87 26.40 -0.65
N ILE A 273 2.07 25.99 -1.01
CA ILE A 273 2.99 25.27 -0.12
C ILE A 273 4.20 26.15 0.14
N GLN A 274 4.51 26.41 1.40
CA GLN A 274 5.67 27.18 1.81
C GLN A 274 6.54 26.37 2.75
N THR A 275 7.83 26.26 2.45
CA THR A 275 8.81 25.67 3.37
C THR A 275 9.17 26.71 4.42
N VAL A 276 8.79 26.45 5.66
CA VAL A 276 9.02 27.37 6.78
C VAL A 276 10.20 26.93 7.65
N GLU A 277 10.60 25.67 7.57
CA GLU A 277 11.76 25.12 8.26
C GLU A 277 12.46 24.07 7.38
N SER A 278 13.78 24.05 7.43
CA SER A 278 14.65 23.02 6.86
C SER A 278 15.77 22.76 7.87
N LYS A 279 15.68 21.64 8.57
CA LYS A 279 16.51 21.33 9.74
C LYS A 279 17.25 20.01 9.54
N PRO A 280 18.58 20.02 9.38
CA PRO A 280 19.38 18.81 9.44
C PRO A 280 19.17 18.11 10.79
N SER A 281 18.67 16.87 10.76
CA SER A 281 18.33 16.06 11.93
C SER A 281 18.82 14.64 11.68
N SER A 282 20.10 14.40 12.01
CA SER A 282 20.80 13.16 11.63
C SER A 282 19.97 11.90 11.91
N PRO A 283 19.82 11.00 10.92
CA PRO A 283 20.48 11.00 9.60
C PRO A 283 19.70 11.72 8.49
N ALA A 284 18.54 12.32 8.80
CA ALA A 284 17.61 12.89 7.85
C ALA A 284 17.69 14.43 7.81
N ILE A 285 16.97 15.02 6.87
CA ILE A 285 16.61 16.45 6.91
C ILE A 285 15.10 16.52 7.15
N ILE A 286 14.69 17.37 8.09
CA ILE A 286 13.28 17.62 8.38
C ILE A 286 12.88 18.94 7.73
N PHE A 287 11.86 18.88 6.88
CA PHE A 287 11.21 20.07 6.32
C PHE A 287 9.86 20.26 6.99
N LYS A 288 9.56 21.48 7.41
CA LYS A 288 8.23 21.87 7.88
C LYS A 288 7.56 22.71 6.80
N LEU A 289 6.42 22.24 6.30
CA LEU A 289 5.66 22.91 5.26
C LEU A 289 4.40 23.52 5.85
N LYS A 290 4.17 24.81 5.55
CA LYS A 290 2.87 25.45 5.74
C LYS A 290 2.10 25.35 4.44
N VAL A 291 1.00 24.60 4.46
CA VAL A 291 0.16 24.32 3.29
C VAL A 291 -1.17 25.03 3.46
N TYR A 292 -1.59 25.79 2.45
CA TYR A 292 -2.89 26.44 2.39
C TYR A 292 -3.69 25.88 1.21
N ASN A 293 -4.89 25.37 1.49
CA ASN A 293 -5.84 24.92 0.49
C ASN A 293 -6.76 26.07 0.10
N LYS A 294 -6.67 26.55 -1.15
CA LYS A 294 -7.50 27.65 -1.65
C LYS A 294 -8.99 27.29 -1.76
N LYS A 295 -9.34 26.02 -2.00
CA LYS A 295 -10.74 25.56 -2.11
C LYS A 295 -11.42 25.57 -0.75
N THR A 296 -10.80 24.98 0.27
CA THR A 296 -11.38 24.87 1.62
C THR A 296 -11.07 26.07 2.52
N LYS A 297 -10.16 26.95 2.10
CA LYS A 297 -9.64 28.10 2.87
C LYS A 297 -9.01 27.69 4.22
N GLN A 298 -8.46 26.48 4.28
CA GLN A 298 -7.84 25.92 5.49
C GLN A 298 -6.32 25.82 5.36
N GLY A 299 -5.64 25.90 6.51
CA GLY A 299 -4.20 25.71 6.63
C GLY A 299 -3.83 24.42 7.38
N ARG A 300 -2.77 23.75 6.94
CA ARG A 300 -2.20 22.57 7.60
C ARG A 300 -0.68 22.64 7.62
N ILE A 301 -0.07 22.11 8.68
CA ILE A 301 1.36 21.83 8.73
C ILE A 301 1.61 20.40 8.26
N VAL A 302 2.57 20.23 7.35
CA VAL A 302 3.03 18.91 6.90
C VAL A 302 4.53 18.83 7.12
N ASN A 303 4.98 17.83 7.86
CA ASN A 303 6.37 17.59 8.19
C ASN A 303 6.93 16.48 7.29
N ILE A 304 8.05 16.73 6.61
CA ILE A 304 8.73 15.77 5.76
C ILE A 304 10.04 15.39 6.41
N ILE A 305 10.22 14.11 6.69
CA ILE A 305 11.48 13.50 7.14
C ILE A 305 12.09 12.82 5.93
N ASN A 306 13.10 13.45 5.33
CA ASN A 306 13.75 12.96 4.13
C ASN A 306 15.13 12.38 4.45
N TRP A 307 15.35 11.13 4.04
CA TRP A 307 16.64 10.46 4.20
C TRP A 307 17.10 9.84 2.87
N THR A 308 18.17 10.41 2.30
CA THR A 308 18.76 9.99 1.03
C THR A 308 19.86 8.94 1.19
N GLY A 309 20.36 8.72 2.42
CA GLY A 309 21.48 7.82 2.71
C GLY A 309 21.16 6.32 2.67
N TRP A 310 19.98 5.93 2.18
CA TRP A 310 19.61 4.52 2.01
C TRP A 310 19.73 4.10 0.55
N GLU A 311 20.92 3.61 0.20
CA GLU A 311 21.16 2.97 -1.10
C GLU A 311 20.38 1.66 -1.21
N VAL A 312 19.66 1.49 -2.31
CA VAL A 312 18.68 0.43 -2.45
C VAL A 312 19.31 -0.99 -2.47
N ASN A 313 20.54 -1.13 -2.97
CA ASN A 313 21.23 -2.42 -3.12
C ASN A 313 22.24 -2.70 -1.99
N LYS A 314 22.22 -1.90 -0.91
CA LYS A 314 23.11 -2.04 0.24
C LYS A 314 22.33 -2.13 1.54
N VAL A 315 22.96 -2.75 2.53
CA VAL A 315 22.47 -2.70 3.92
C VAL A 315 22.74 -1.29 4.45
N PRO A 316 21.72 -0.53 4.87
CA PRO A 316 21.94 0.76 5.50
C PRO A 316 22.54 0.57 6.89
N SER A 317 23.11 1.64 7.47
CA SER A 317 23.43 1.62 8.90
C SER A 317 22.15 1.45 9.72
N MET A 318 22.10 0.40 10.56
CA MET A 318 20.96 0.15 11.44
C MET A 318 20.73 1.31 12.43
N SER A 319 21.79 2.00 12.88
CA SER A 319 21.60 3.17 13.75
C SER A 319 20.93 4.33 13.02
N LYS A 320 21.27 4.54 11.75
CA LYS A 320 20.63 5.58 10.91
C LYS A 320 19.18 5.20 10.61
N LEU A 321 18.92 3.97 10.19
CA LEU A 321 17.56 3.49 9.89
C LEU A 321 16.63 3.63 11.11
N LEU A 322 17.06 3.14 12.28
CA LEU A 322 16.32 3.29 13.54
C LEU A 322 16.24 4.75 14.00
N GLY A 323 17.25 5.57 13.68
CA GLY A 323 17.24 7.01 13.88
C GLY A 323 16.11 7.70 13.13
N VAL A 324 15.89 7.37 11.85
CA VAL A 324 14.75 7.88 11.06
C VAL A 324 13.42 7.50 11.70
N MET A 325 13.27 6.26 12.19
CA MET A 325 12.06 5.83 12.89
C MET A 325 11.83 6.63 14.17
N SER A 326 12.89 6.88 14.94
CA SER A 326 12.81 7.75 16.13
C SER A 326 12.36 9.16 15.77
N LEU A 327 12.82 9.73 14.65
CA LEU A 327 12.35 11.04 14.19
C LEU A 327 10.87 11.02 13.79
N VAL A 328 10.41 9.96 13.12
CA VAL A 328 8.99 9.78 12.78
C VAL A 328 8.14 9.70 14.05
N TRP A 329 8.51 8.87 15.02
CA TRP A 329 7.76 8.71 16.27
C TRP A 329 7.76 9.98 17.13
N LYS A 330 8.87 10.71 17.17
CA LYS A 330 8.92 12.04 17.80
C LYS A 330 7.97 13.01 17.11
N MET A 331 7.89 12.96 15.78
CA MET A 331 6.98 13.81 15.02
C MET A 331 5.51 13.42 15.22
N GLU A 332 5.18 12.13 15.30
CA GLU A 332 3.85 11.65 15.69
C GLU A 332 3.44 12.29 17.02
N HIS A 333 4.30 12.18 18.04
CA HIS A 333 4.04 12.77 19.36
C HIS A 333 3.87 14.30 19.31
N VAL A 334 4.66 15.01 18.51
CA VAL A 334 4.51 16.46 18.32
C VAL A 334 3.15 16.81 17.72
N VAL A 335 2.71 16.08 16.69
CA VAL A 335 1.40 16.32 16.06
C VAL A 335 0.25 16.04 17.04
N GLU A 336 0.33 14.94 17.80
CA GLU A 336 -0.72 14.57 18.77
C GLU A 336 -0.81 15.59 19.91
N VAL A 337 0.32 15.92 20.52
CA VAL A 337 0.33 16.70 21.78
C VAL A 337 0.37 18.21 21.53
N VAL A 338 1.22 18.66 20.60
CA VAL A 338 1.43 20.09 20.36
C VAL A 338 0.36 20.64 19.41
N ASP A 339 0.12 19.95 18.29
CA ASP A 339 -0.87 20.40 17.32
C ASP A 339 -2.30 20.00 17.72
N LYS A 340 -2.46 19.15 18.74
CA LYS A 340 -3.75 18.62 19.24
C LYS A 340 -4.63 18.06 18.13
N ARG A 341 -4.01 17.28 17.23
CA ARG A 341 -4.66 16.67 16.07
C ARG A 341 -4.40 15.18 16.06
N ASP A 342 -5.33 14.45 15.43
CA ASP A 342 -5.03 13.10 14.97
C ASP A 342 -3.83 13.18 14.01
N THR A 343 -2.84 12.31 14.21
CA THR A 343 -1.66 12.20 13.34
C THR A 343 -2.04 11.83 11.91
N GLY A 344 -3.20 11.18 11.75
CA GLY A 344 -3.62 10.61 10.49
C GLY A 344 -2.62 9.57 9.98
N PRO A 345 -2.71 9.17 8.70
CA PRO A 345 -1.77 8.23 8.13
C PRO A 345 -0.38 8.86 7.92
N ILE A 346 0.66 8.10 8.24
CA ILE A 346 2.03 8.42 7.82
C ILE A 346 2.18 8.04 6.35
N LEU A 347 2.45 9.02 5.50
CA LEU A 347 2.78 8.75 4.10
C LEU A 347 4.26 8.40 4.00
N VAL A 348 4.55 7.21 3.48
CA VAL A 348 5.91 6.74 3.23
C VAL A 348 6.08 6.60 1.72
N HIS A 349 7.09 7.24 1.16
CA HIS A 349 7.37 7.12 -0.27
C HIS A 349 8.86 7.00 -0.58
N GLY A 350 9.09 6.37 -1.72
CA GLY A 350 10.36 6.27 -2.40
C GLY A 350 10.05 6.16 -3.89
N VAL A 351 11.06 6.08 -4.75
CA VAL A 351 10.89 6.11 -6.22
C VAL A 351 9.71 5.25 -6.69
N SER A 352 9.73 3.93 -6.45
CA SER A 352 8.63 3.01 -6.80
C SER A 352 7.58 2.80 -5.70
N GLY A 353 7.79 3.35 -4.50
CA GLY A 353 6.93 3.07 -3.35
C GLY A 353 6.90 1.60 -2.90
N SER A 354 7.88 0.78 -3.29
CA SER A 354 7.89 -0.67 -3.00
C SER A 354 9.04 -1.08 -2.07
N ARG A 355 10.30 -1.01 -2.51
CA ARG A 355 11.46 -1.56 -1.77
C ARG A 355 11.69 -0.88 -0.41
N ARG A 356 12.33 0.30 -0.40
CA ARG A 356 12.63 1.07 0.83
C ARG A 356 11.35 1.41 1.60
N THR A 357 10.32 1.81 0.88
CA THR A 357 9.00 2.19 1.41
C THR A 357 8.35 1.08 2.24
N SER A 358 8.08 -0.09 1.64
CA SER A 358 7.41 -1.18 2.35
C SER A 358 8.30 -1.79 3.42
N THR A 359 9.63 -1.80 3.21
CA THR A 359 10.59 -2.25 4.22
C THR A 359 10.58 -1.34 5.44
N PHE A 360 10.56 -0.02 5.25
CA PHE A 360 10.43 0.94 6.35
C PHE A 360 9.12 0.77 7.12
N VAL A 361 7.99 0.63 6.41
CA VAL A 361 6.68 0.40 7.04
C VAL A 361 6.69 -0.90 7.85
N ALA A 362 7.25 -1.99 7.31
CA ALA A 362 7.37 -3.27 8.01
C ALA A 362 8.13 -3.13 9.32
N ILE A 363 9.30 -2.50 9.28
CA ILE A 363 10.14 -2.34 10.46
C ILE A 363 9.46 -1.41 11.45
N ASN A 364 8.81 -0.33 10.99
CA ASN A 364 8.09 0.58 11.88
C ASN A 364 6.98 -0.15 12.66
N ILE A 365 6.16 -0.96 11.98
CA ILE A 365 5.13 -1.80 12.61
C ILE A 365 5.76 -2.79 13.60
N ILE A 366 6.79 -3.54 13.19
CA ILE A 366 7.46 -4.53 14.04
C ILE A 366 8.09 -3.90 15.27
N CYS A 367 8.74 -2.74 15.12
CA CYS A 367 9.33 -2.02 16.24
C CYS A 367 8.26 -1.51 17.20
N LYS A 368 7.13 -0.99 16.71
CA LYS A 368 6.00 -0.61 17.58
C LYS A 368 5.41 -1.84 18.30
N GLN A 369 5.26 -2.99 17.63
CA GLN A 369 4.85 -4.26 18.29
C GLN A 369 5.81 -4.63 19.43
N LEU A 370 7.12 -4.61 19.17
CA LEU A 370 8.15 -4.93 20.18
C LEU A 370 8.15 -3.93 21.33
N ARG A 371 7.97 -2.64 21.05
CA ARG A 371 7.90 -1.58 22.05
C ARG A 371 6.73 -1.83 23.01
N ASP A 372 5.55 -2.09 22.45
CA ASP A 372 4.27 -2.10 23.15
C ASP A 372 4.00 -3.45 23.84
N THR A 373 4.39 -4.56 23.22
CA THR A 373 4.02 -5.92 23.69
C THR A 373 5.19 -6.82 24.04
N LYS A 374 6.44 -6.38 23.77
CA LYS A 374 7.66 -7.22 23.84
C LYS A 374 7.61 -8.47 22.93
N LYS A 375 6.65 -8.53 22.01
CA LYS A 375 6.49 -9.58 21.01
C LYS A 375 6.37 -8.94 19.63
N CYS A 376 6.71 -9.67 18.58
CA CYS A 376 6.47 -9.24 17.21
C CYS A 376 6.30 -10.44 16.28
N SER A 377 5.59 -10.25 15.18
CA SER A 377 5.52 -11.24 14.11
C SER A 377 6.09 -10.68 12.82
N ILE A 378 7.33 -11.06 12.50
CA ILE A 378 8.03 -10.59 11.30
C ILE A 378 7.35 -11.14 10.04
N ILE A 379 7.06 -12.44 10.01
CA ILE A 379 6.47 -13.10 8.84
C ILE A 379 5.06 -12.60 8.59
N THR A 380 4.20 -12.55 9.62
CA THR A 380 2.83 -12.05 9.47
C THR A 380 2.82 -10.60 9.00
N THR A 381 3.70 -9.75 9.55
CA THR A 381 3.81 -8.34 9.11
C THR A 381 4.27 -8.25 7.65
N ALA A 382 5.26 -9.05 7.24
CA ALA A 382 5.74 -9.07 5.86
C ALA A 382 4.68 -9.55 4.87
N VAL A 383 3.94 -10.61 5.21
CA VAL A 383 2.81 -11.13 4.41
C VAL A 383 1.69 -10.11 4.31
N LEU A 384 1.34 -9.47 5.43
CA LEU A 384 0.35 -8.41 5.46
C LEU A 384 0.73 -7.26 4.50
N ILE A 385 1.95 -6.75 4.59
CA ILE A 385 2.40 -5.66 3.72
C ILE A 385 2.40 -6.09 2.24
N ARG A 386 2.78 -7.34 1.94
CA ARG A 386 2.73 -7.89 0.58
C ARG A 386 1.32 -8.04 0.03
N ARG A 387 0.31 -8.17 0.88
CA ARG A 387 -1.10 -8.14 0.46
C ARG A 387 -1.51 -6.76 -0.05
N TYR A 388 -0.97 -5.69 0.56
CA TYR A 388 -1.31 -4.31 0.19
C TYR A 388 -0.42 -3.71 -0.90
N ARG A 389 0.85 -4.13 -1.00
CA ARG A 389 1.81 -3.47 -1.91
C ARG A 389 2.60 -4.47 -2.75
N HIS A 390 2.45 -4.38 -4.06
CA HIS A 390 3.19 -5.17 -5.02
C HIS A 390 4.71 -4.98 -4.86
N ASN A 391 5.49 -6.04 -5.13
CA ASN A 391 6.95 -6.07 -4.95
C ASN A 391 7.47 -5.71 -3.55
N ALA A 392 6.60 -5.55 -2.54
CA ALA A 392 7.04 -5.32 -1.17
C ALA A 392 7.88 -6.50 -0.68
N ILE A 393 9.06 -6.22 -0.11
CA ILE A 393 9.94 -7.24 0.49
C ILE A 393 10.22 -8.41 -0.50
N ARG A 394 10.25 -8.13 -1.82
CA ARG A 394 10.58 -9.14 -2.85
C ARG A 394 12.06 -9.55 -2.79
N ASP A 395 12.91 -8.59 -2.45
CA ASP A 395 14.36 -8.76 -2.40
C ASP A 395 14.76 -9.33 -1.03
N HIS A 396 15.53 -10.42 -1.05
CA HIS A 396 16.07 -11.05 0.16
C HIS A 396 16.89 -10.07 1.01
N LEU A 397 17.56 -9.10 0.38
CA LEU A 397 18.27 -8.03 1.10
C LEU A 397 17.31 -7.20 1.94
N MET A 398 16.13 -6.85 1.41
CA MET A 398 15.13 -6.08 2.15
C MET A 398 14.60 -6.87 3.35
N PHE A 399 14.39 -8.19 3.18
CA PHE A 399 14.01 -9.06 4.29
C PHE A 399 15.10 -9.14 5.37
N ALA A 400 16.36 -9.31 4.97
CA ALA A 400 17.48 -9.32 5.91
C ALA A 400 17.62 -8.01 6.69
N ILE A 401 17.35 -6.86 6.05
CA ILE A 401 17.29 -5.55 6.72
C ILE A 401 16.20 -5.52 7.79
N ILE A 402 15.03 -6.13 7.55
CA ILE A 402 13.98 -6.25 8.57
C ILE A 402 14.48 -7.04 9.78
N LEU A 403 15.13 -8.18 9.56
CA LEU A 403 15.69 -9.01 10.64
C LEU A 403 16.74 -8.23 11.46
N MET A 404 17.70 -7.60 10.78
CA MET A 404 18.75 -6.82 11.45
C MET A 404 18.16 -5.64 12.23
N ALA A 405 17.23 -4.89 11.64
CA ALA A 405 16.61 -3.76 12.31
C ALA A 405 15.82 -4.20 13.54
N THR A 406 15.10 -5.32 13.46
CA THR A 406 14.36 -5.91 14.58
C THR A 406 15.29 -6.28 15.73
N MET A 407 16.39 -7.00 15.44
CA MET A 407 17.39 -7.37 16.45
C MET A 407 18.05 -6.14 17.09
N HIS A 408 18.46 -5.17 16.27
CA HIS A 408 19.09 -3.95 16.75
C HIS A 408 18.12 -3.09 17.58
N TYR A 409 16.84 -3.07 17.22
CA TYR A 409 15.82 -2.38 17.98
C TYR A 409 15.54 -3.07 19.31
N ALA A 410 15.36 -4.40 19.32
CA ALA A 410 15.22 -5.19 20.55
C ALA A 410 16.39 -4.94 21.52
N ALA A 411 17.62 -4.84 21.00
CA ALA A 411 18.79 -4.49 21.80
C ALA A 411 18.73 -3.06 22.35
N SER A 412 18.19 -2.11 21.58
CA SER A 412 18.06 -0.70 22.02
C SER A 412 17.07 -0.50 23.15
N ILE A 413 16.11 -1.44 23.31
CA ILE A 413 15.12 -1.45 24.40
C ILE A 413 15.44 -2.51 25.47
N ASN A 414 16.70 -2.95 25.53
CA ASN A 414 17.23 -3.90 26.52
C ASN A 414 16.52 -5.27 26.58
N GLN A 415 15.89 -5.72 25.50
CA GLN A 415 15.32 -7.08 25.42
C GLN A 415 16.38 -8.14 25.07
N VAL A 416 17.44 -7.75 24.37
CA VAL A 416 18.56 -8.63 24.02
C VAL A 416 19.88 -7.90 24.22
N ASN A 417 20.96 -8.63 24.52
CA ASN A 417 22.29 -8.05 24.68
C ASN A 417 23.10 -8.24 23.39
N LYS A 418 23.68 -7.15 22.85
CA LYS A 418 24.54 -7.21 21.64
C LYS A 418 25.80 -8.04 21.83
N LYS A 419 26.26 -8.21 23.09
CA LYS A 419 27.42 -9.03 23.45
C LYS A 419 27.06 -10.51 23.62
N ASP A 420 25.77 -10.86 23.61
CA ASP A 420 25.33 -12.25 23.71
C ASP A 420 25.85 -13.06 22.50
N PRO A 421 26.50 -14.22 22.73
CA PRO A 421 26.92 -15.11 21.65
C PRO A 421 25.82 -15.43 20.63
N SER A 422 24.57 -15.57 21.09
CA SER A 422 23.40 -15.85 20.27
C SER A 422 23.07 -14.69 19.33
N PHE A 423 23.16 -13.44 19.84
CA PHE A 423 22.98 -12.24 19.04
C PHE A 423 24.05 -12.13 17.94
N LEU A 424 25.31 -12.35 18.31
CA LEU A 424 26.43 -12.31 17.38
C LEU A 424 26.33 -13.41 16.32
N LYS A 425 25.95 -14.63 16.72
CA LYS A 425 25.72 -15.76 15.82
C LYS A 425 24.59 -15.44 14.83
N ALA A 426 23.44 -15.00 15.31
CA ALA A 426 22.31 -14.62 14.45
C ALA A 426 22.67 -13.48 13.48
N SER A 427 23.38 -12.45 13.95
CA SER A 427 23.85 -11.35 13.10
C SER A 427 24.77 -11.85 11.98
N LYS A 428 25.72 -12.75 12.29
CA LYS A 428 26.60 -13.39 11.30
C LYS A 428 25.81 -14.23 10.29
N SER A 429 24.82 -15.00 10.76
CA SER A 429 23.95 -15.80 9.88
C SER A 429 23.17 -14.94 8.89
N ILE A 430 22.61 -13.81 9.33
CA ILE A 430 21.90 -12.88 8.45
C ILE A 430 22.86 -12.24 7.43
N ILE A 431 24.05 -11.84 7.86
CA ILE A 431 25.06 -11.28 6.94
C ILE A 431 25.47 -12.33 5.89
N SER A 432 25.70 -13.58 6.31
CA SER A 432 26.02 -14.69 5.41
C SER A 432 24.89 -14.94 4.40
N PHE A 433 23.63 -14.92 4.82
CA PHE A 433 22.47 -15.03 3.93
C PHE A 433 22.45 -13.98 2.82
N ILE A 434 22.87 -12.74 3.11
CA ILE A 434 23.00 -11.69 2.10
C ILE A 434 24.15 -12.00 1.12
N SER A 435 25.31 -12.41 1.63
CA SER A 435 26.51 -12.67 0.82
C SER A 435 26.36 -13.86 -0.13
N THR A 436 25.81 -14.97 0.34
CA THR A 436 25.61 -16.18 -0.47
C THR A 436 24.68 -15.91 -1.65
N ASN A 437 23.62 -15.12 -1.43
CA ASN A 437 22.70 -14.76 -2.49
C ASN A 437 23.32 -13.81 -3.53
N LYS A 438 24.18 -12.88 -3.11
CA LYS A 438 24.93 -12.03 -4.07
C LYS A 438 25.83 -12.85 -5.00
N ALA A 439 26.50 -13.86 -4.45
CA ALA A 439 27.33 -14.77 -5.25
C ALA A 439 26.49 -15.59 -6.25
N ALA A 440 25.34 -16.10 -5.81
CA ALA A 440 24.42 -16.84 -6.69
C ALA A 440 23.85 -15.95 -7.82
N GLN A 441 23.48 -14.70 -7.51
CA GLN A 441 22.99 -13.75 -8.51
C GLN A 441 24.07 -13.37 -9.52
N LYS A 442 25.31 -13.16 -9.08
CA LYS A 442 26.44 -12.88 -9.97
C LYS A 442 26.74 -14.07 -10.89
N ALA A 443 26.81 -15.29 -10.35
CA ALA A 443 27.02 -16.49 -11.14
C ALA A 443 25.92 -16.72 -12.19
N THR A 444 24.67 -16.37 -11.87
CA THR A 444 23.55 -16.46 -12.81
C THR A 444 23.65 -15.41 -13.92
N ALA A 445 24.02 -14.16 -13.58
CA ALA A 445 24.24 -13.11 -14.57
C ALA A 445 25.40 -13.43 -15.51
N ASP A 446 26.54 -13.88 -14.96
CA ASP A 446 27.72 -14.29 -15.73
C ASP A 446 27.45 -15.51 -16.65
N ALA A 447 26.44 -16.33 -16.33
CA ALA A 447 26.01 -17.46 -17.16
C ALA A 447 25.03 -17.06 -18.28
N ILE A 448 24.30 -15.96 -18.10
CA ILE A 448 23.41 -15.39 -19.12
C ILE A 448 24.23 -14.60 -20.14
N ASP A 449 25.24 -13.86 -19.71
CA ASP A 449 26.13 -13.06 -20.59
C ASP A 449 27.08 -13.92 -21.46
N LYS A 450 27.18 -15.23 -21.15
CA LYS A 450 27.97 -16.22 -21.89
C LYS A 450 27.15 -17.03 -22.90
N LYS A 451 25.85 -16.77 -23.01
CA LYS A 451 24.94 -17.36 -24.01
C LYS A 451 24.46 -16.27 -24.95
#